data_AF-A0A967DFX0-F1
#
_entry.id   AF-A0A967DFX0-F1
#
_cell.length_a   1.000
_cell.length_b   1.000
_cell.length_c   1.000
_cell.angle_alpha   90.00
_cell.angle_beta   90.00
_cell.angle_gamma   90.00
#
_symmetry.space_group_name_H-M   'P 1'
#
loop_
_entity.id
_entity.type
_entity.pdbx_description
1 polymer ?
#
loop_
_entity_poly.entity_id
_entity_poly.type
_entity_poly.pdbx_seq_one_letter_code
_entity_poly.pdbx_strand_id
1 'polypeptide(L)'
;SQGSIRHTAVIPIAGDQITNDIAMALRTPTVEAEDLKIHHGVAKQDMADPNAMIDVPGVGDREPRPMSKQALAAVIEPRVEELFTLVRNIIRESGYEDMVSSGIVLTGGTAMMPGMVELAEQVFLKPARIGAPEYRGHLHEVLRSPRYSTGLGLLMEGQAQMVRGRRATQGGSLQGVVTRMKEWFTGNF
;
A
#
# COMPACT_ATOMS: atom_id res chain seq x y z
N SER A 1 -6.23 -15.45 -18.84
CA SER A 1 -7.13 -14.90 -17.81
C SER A 1 -6.77 -13.43 -17.54
N GLN A 2 -7.37 -12.50 -18.27
CA GLN A 2 -7.21 -11.06 -18.04
C GLN A 2 -7.89 -10.74 -16.69
N GLY A 3 -7.12 -10.58 -15.61
CA GLY A 3 -7.64 -10.24 -14.27
C GLY A 3 -7.31 -11.22 -13.12
N SER A 4 -6.48 -12.24 -13.33
CA SER A 4 -5.98 -13.10 -12.23
C SER A 4 -4.64 -12.62 -11.68
N ILE A 5 -4.41 -12.78 -10.39
CA ILE A 5 -3.12 -12.51 -9.73
C ILE A 5 -2.03 -13.37 -10.41
N ARG A 6 -0.89 -12.74 -10.75
CA ARG A 6 0.25 -13.38 -11.43
C ARG A 6 1.42 -13.67 -10.49
N HIS A 7 1.69 -12.73 -9.59
CA HIS A 7 2.78 -12.81 -8.64
C HIS A 7 2.42 -12.00 -7.38
N THR A 8 2.91 -12.45 -6.24
CA THR A 8 2.80 -11.75 -4.95
C THR A 8 4.11 -11.91 -4.21
N ALA A 9 4.58 -10.85 -3.60
CA ALA A 9 5.76 -10.85 -2.75
C ALA A 9 5.55 -9.93 -1.55
N VAL A 10 6.33 -10.14 -0.50
CA VAL A 10 6.33 -9.31 0.70
C VAL A 10 7.76 -8.89 0.96
N ILE A 11 7.97 -7.59 1.15
CA ILE A 11 9.22 -7.02 1.63
C ILE A 11 8.99 -6.63 3.09
N PRO A 12 9.76 -7.16 4.06
CA PRO A 12 9.50 -6.94 5.49
C PRO A 12 10.01 -5.57 5.98
N ILE A 13 9.79 -4.51 5.20
CA ILE A 13 10.13 -3.11 5.51
C ILE A 13 9.09 -2.16 4.89
N ALA A 14 8.77 -1.07 5.57
CA ALA A 14 7.76 -0.12 5.10
C ALA A 14 8.02 1.30 5.64
N GLY A 15 6.94 2.04 5.94
CA GLY A 15 7.01 3.42 6.42
C GLY A 15 7.61 3.59 7.81
N ASP A 16 7.80 2.51 8.57
CA ASP A 16 8.54 2.50 9.83
C ASP A 16 10.04 2.78 9.60
N GLN A 17 10.62 2.32 8.49
CA GLN A 17 12.00 2.64 8.12
C GLN A 17 12.19 4.14 7.86
N ILE A 18 11.19 4.79 7.26
CA ILE A 18 11.20 6.26 7.08
C ILE A 18 11.24 6.94 8.45
N THR A 19 10.42 6.49 9.40
CA THR A 19 10.40 7.02 10.76
C THR A 19 11.74 6.83 11.47
N ASN A 20 12.36 5.66 11.32
CA ASN A 20 13.66 5.36 11.92
C ASN A 20 14.76 6.26 11.36
N ASP A 21 14.77 6.50 10.04
CA ASP A 21 15.73 7.41 9.41
C ASP A 21 15.56 8.85 9.88
N ILE A 22 14.31 9.33 10.00
CA ILE A 22 14.01 10.64 10.58
C ILE A 22 14.50 10.72 12.03
N ALA A 23 14.16 9.72 12.85
CA ALA A 23 14.57 9.67 14.26
C ALA A 23 16.09 9.74 14.41
N MET A 24 16.81 8.96 13.60
CA MET A 24 18.27 8.91 13.60
C MET A 24 18.89 10.22 13.11
N ALA A 25 18.44 10.74 11.97
CA ALA A 25 18.98 11.96 11.36
C ALA A 25 18.74 13.19 12.24
N LEU A 26 17.56 13.28 12.85
CA LEU A 26 17.16 14.42 13.66
C LEU A 26 17.53 14.28 15.14
N ARG A 27 17.96 13.09 15.55
CA ARG A 27 18.22 12.69 16.94
C ARG A 27 17.02 12.98 17.84
N THR A 28 15.83 12.58 17.38
CA THR A 28 14.54 12.78 18.06
C THR A 28 13.87 11.43 18.36
N PRO A 29 13.02 11.31 19.41
CA PRO A 29 12.32 10.06 19.71
C PRO A 29 11.45 9.60 18.54
N THR A 30 11.26 8.29 18.42
CA THR A 30 10.49 7.68 17.32
C THR A 30 9.06 8.21 17.21
N VAL A 31 8.42 8.54 18.35
CA VAL A 31 7.06 9.11 18.37
C VAL A 31 7.04 10.48 17.69
N GLU A 32 8.00 11.35 18.03
CA GLU A 32 8.13 12.68 17.42
C GLU A 32 8.55 12.58 15.95
N ALA A 33 9.41 11.62 15.60
CA ALA A 33 9.78 11.35 14.21
C ALA A 33 8.57 10.89 13.37
N GLU A 34 7.69 10.07 13.95
CA GLU A 34 6.46 9.64 13.29
C GLU A 34 5.52 10.83 13.07
N ASP A 35 5.42 11.72 14.06
CA ASP A 35 4.60 12.93 13.96
C ASP A 35 5.11 13.86 12.85
N LEU A 36 6.42 14.11 12.82
CA LEU A 36 7.08 14.87 11.76
C LEU A 36 6.82 14.23 10.38
N LYS A 37 6.92 12.90 10.28
CA LYS A 37 6.63 12.17 9.03
C LYS A 37 5.18 12.36 8.57
N ILE A 38 4.21 12.25 9.49
CA ILE A 38 2.78 12.35 9.18
C ILE A 38 2.39 13.77 8.78
N HIS A 39 2.85 14.78 9.52
CA HIS A 39 2.40 16.17 9.36
C HIS A 39 3.23 16.98 8.36
N HIS A 40 4.51 16.61 8.17
CA HIS A 40 5.45 17.42 7.41
C HIS A 40 6.23 16.65 6.35
N GLY A 41 6.11 15.32 6.31
CA GLY A 41 6.82 14.49 5.35
C GLY A 41 6.43 14.78 3.91
N VAL A 42 7.43 14.87 3.04
CA VAL A 42 7.30 14.91 1.58
C VAL A 42 8.30 13.90 1.02
N ALA A 43 7.82 12.97 0.21
CA ALA A 43 8.61 11.88 -0.33
C ALA A 43 9.57 12.31 -1.44
N LYS A 44 9.30 13.44 -2.11
CA LYS A 44 10.16 14.02 -3.15
C LYS A 44 10.61 15.42 -2.73
N GLN A 45 11.90 15.59 -2.50
CA GLN A 45 12.52 16.81 -1.98
C GLN A 45 12.22 18.03 -2.84
N ASP A 46 12.22 17.87 -4.17
CA ASP A 46 11.94 18.97 -5.10
C ASP A 46 10.51 19.53 -5.01
N MET A 47 9.60 18.80 -4.37
CA MET A 47 8.22 19.23 -4.13
C MET A 47 8.03 19.87 -2.75
N ALA A 48 9.03 19.79 -1.87
CA ALA A 48 8.97 20.43 -0.57
C ALA A 48 9.26 21.93 -0.70
N ASP A 49 8.43 22.77 -0.08
CA ASP A 49 8.66 24.22 -0.05
C ASP A 49 9.98 24.53 0.70
N PRO A 50 10.98 25.12 0.02
CA PRO A 50 12.27 25.42 0.64
C PRO A 50 12.19 26.51 1.71
N ASN A 51 11.15 27.35 1.69
CA ASN A 51 10.95 28.44 2.64
C ASN A 51 10.10 28.01 3.85
N ALA A 52 9.42 26.88 3.78
CA ALA A 52 8.62 26.37 4.87
C ALA A 52 9.50 25.81 5.98
N MET A 53 9.40 26.40 7.17
CA MET A 53 10.08 25.93 8.37
C MET A 53 9.12 25.11 9.24
N ILE A 54 9.67 24.13 9.95
CA ILE A 54 9.01 23.28 10.93
C ILE A 54 9.86 23.22 12.19
N ASP A 55 9.23 23.03 13.34
CA ASP A 55 9.94 22.86 14.59
C ASP A 55 10.20 21.37 14.83
N VAL A 56 11.46 21.03 15.06
CA VAL A 56 11.86 19.69 15.50
C VAL A 56 11.89 19.73 17.03
N PRO A 57 11.07 18.90 17.73
CA PRO A 57 11.08 18.83 19.17
C PRO A 57 12.49 18.53 19.69
N GLY A 58 12.91 19.28 20.71
CA GLY A 58 14.14 18.98 21.42
C GLY A 58 14.00 17.74 22.28
N VAL A 59 15.14 17.12 22.63
CA VAL A 59 15.19 15.92 23.48
C VAL A 59 15.82 16.26 24.81
N GLY A 60 15.13 15.96 25.92
CA GLY A 60 15.56 16.35 27.27
C GLY A 60 15.44 17.85 27.46
N ASP A 61 16.49 18.49 27.97
CA ASP A 61 16.54 19.94 28.22
C ASP A 61 16.89 20.78 26.98
N ARG A 62 16.82 20.18 25.78
CA ARG A 62 17.09 20.91 24.53
C ARG A 62 15.82 21.62 24.08
N GLU A 63 15.95 22.88 23.74
CA GLU A 63 14.87 23.63 23.09
C GLU A 63 14.54 23.06 21.70
N PRO A 64 13.29 23.19 21.23
CA PRO A 64 12.93 22.93 19.84
C PRO A 64 13.82 23.73 18.89
N ARG A 65 14.15 23.13 17.76
CA ARG A 65 15.01 23.76 16.73
C ARG A 65 14.27 23.86 15.41
N PRO A 66 14.38 25.00 14.71
CA PRO A 66 13.77 25.15 13.38
C PRO A 66 14.54 24.31 12.35
N MET A 67 13.80 23.74 11.42
CA MET A 67 14.30 22.99 10.26
C MET A 67 13.45 23.31 9.04
N SER A 68 14.03 23.37 7.84
CA SER A 68 13.21 23.50 6.62
C SER A 68 12.53 22.18 6.28
N LYS A 69 11.31 22.24 5.71
CA LYS A 69 10.62 21.05 5.18
C LYS A 69 11.46 20.32 4.13
N GLN A 70 12.21 21.06 3.33
CA GLN A 70 13.10 20.47 2.34
C GLN A 70 14.21 19.64 2.98
N ALA A 71 14.75 20.05 4.14
CA ALA A 71 15.74 19.25 4.87
C ALA A 71 15.14 17.96 5.44
N LEU A 72 13.87 17.98 5.89
CA LEU A 72 13.15 16.75 6.26
C LEU A 72 12.96 15.85 5.04
N ALA A 73 12.54 16.40 3.90
CA ALA A 73 12.36 15.65 2.67
C ALA A 73 13.67 15.02 2.16
N ALA A 74 14.81 15.70 2.34
CA ALA A 74 16.14 15.17 2.02
C ALA A 74 16.53 13.91 2.84
N VAL A 75 15.89 13.71 4.01
CA VAL A 75 16.03 12.46 4.79
C VAL A 75 15.06 11.39 4.29
N ILE A 76 13.85 11.78 3.88
CA ILE A 76 12.77 10.86 3.49
C ILE A 76 12.98 10.28 2.09
N GLU A 77 13.31 11.10 1.10
CA GLU A 77 13.37 10.72 -0.31
C GLU A 77 14.28 9.50 -0.56
N PRO A 78 15.53 9.45 -0.05
CA PRO A 78 16.40 8.30 -0.27
C PRO A 78 15.81 6.98 0.23
N ARG A 79 15.07 7.01 1.35
CA ARG A 79 14.42 5.81 1.89
C ARG A 79 13.26 5.36 1.01
N VAL A 80 12.44 6.30 0.54
CA VAL A 80 11.31 5.96 -0.34
C VAL A 80 11.83 5.43 -1.69
N GLU A 81 12.89 6.04 -2.23
CA GLU A 81 13.55 5.58 -3.45
C GLU A 81 14.09 4.15 -3.29
N GLU A 82 14.72 3.84 -2.16
CA GLU A 82 15.18 2.49 -1.84
C GLU A 82 14.01 1.49 -1.77
N LEU A 83 12.92 1.83 -1.07
CA LEU A 83 11.73 0.99 -0.97
C LEU A 83 11.14 0.69 -2.36
N PHE A 84 11.01 1.71 -3.22
CA PHE A 84 10.54 1.51 -4.59
C PHE A 84 11.52 0.72 -5.44
N THR A 85 12.83 0.91 -5.27
CA THR A 85 13.86 0.14 -5.97
C THR A 85 13.80 -1.34 -5.60
N LEU A 86 13.59 -1.67 -4.33
CA LEU A 86 13.39 -3.05 -3.88
C LEU A 86 12.13 -3.68 -4.50
N VAL A 87 11.02 -2.94 -4.54
CA VAL A 87 9.80 -3.39 -5.23
C VAL A 87 10.04 -3.60 -6.73
N ARG A 88 10.75 -2.68 -7.39
CA ARG A 88 11.09 -2.78 -8.81
C ARG A 88 11.93 -4.03 -9.09
N ASN A 89 12.92 -4.33 -8.25
CA ASN A 89 13.74 -5.52 -8.39
C ASN A 89 12.91 -6.80 -8.33
N ILE A 90 11.95 -6.88 -7.40
CA ILE A 90 11.03 -8.02 -7.30
C ILE A 90 10.17 -8.16 -8.57
N ILE A 91 9.63 -7.06 -9.09
CA ILE A 91 8.85 -7.08 -10.35
C ILE A 91 9.73 -7.61 -11.49
N ARG A 92 10.97 -7.14 -11.60
CA ARG A 92 11.91 -7.60 -12.63
C ARG A 92 12.24 -9.09 -12.47
N GLU A 93 12.58 -9.53 -11.27
CA GLU A 93 12.89 -10.93 -10.96
C GLU A 93 11.71 -11.88 -11.19
N SER A 94 10.48 -11.38 -11.05
CA SER A 94 9.27 -12.16 -11.36
C SER A 94 9.04 -12.39 -12.86
N GLY A 95 9.76 -11.68 -13.74
CA GLY A 95 9.60 -11.76 -15.19
C GLY A 95 8.37 -11.04 -15.76
N TYR A 96 7.65 -10.26 -14.93
CA TYR A 96 6.40 -9.58 -15.32
C TYR A 96 6.56 -8.09 -15.65
N GLU A 97 7.76 -7.51 -15.61
CA GLU A 97 8.01 -6.06 -15.79
C GLU A 97 7.38 -5.49 -17.08
N ASP A 98 7.51 -6.21 -18.20
CA ASP A 98 6.94 -5.83 -19.50
C ASP A 98 5.42 -5.97 -19.56
N MET A 99 4.83 -6.80 -18.69
CA MET A 99 3.39 -7.00 -18.61
C MET A 99 2.68 -5.94 -17.76
N VAL A 100 3.42 -5.09 -17.04
CA VAL A 100 2.87 -3.98 -16.26
C VAL A 100 2.62 -2.79 -17.18
N SER A 101 1.62 -2.90 -18.06
CA SER A 101 1.24 -1.85 -19.01
C SER A 101 0.32 -0.79 -18.39
N SER A 102 -0.43 -1.15 -17.35
CA SER A 102 -1.45 -0.28 -16.74
C SER A 102 -0.91 0.66 -15.65
N GLY A 103 0.40 0.66 -15.41
CA GLY A 103 1.05 1.48 -14.39
C GLY A 103 1.03 0.87 -12.97
N ILE A 104 1.41 1.69 -12.00
CA ILE A 104 1.57 1.35 -10.58
C ILE A 104 0.41 1.95 -9.78
N VAL A 105 -0.15 1.16 -8.85
CA VAL A 105 -1.14 1.65 -7.89
C VAL A 105 -0.55 1.53 -6.49
N LEU A 106 -0.31 2.69 -5.86
CA LEU A 106 0.15 2.77 -4.48
C LEU A 106 -1.05 2.81 -3.54
N THR A 107 -0.97 2.13 -2.40
CA THR A 107 -2.01 2.19 -1.38
C THR A 107 -1.42 2.00 0.02
N GLY A 108 -2.25 2.01 1.07
CA GLY A 108 -1.81 1.97 2.46
C GLY A 108 -1.50 3.34 3.04
N GLY A 109 -1.16 3.38 4.33
CA GLY A 109 -0.99 4.63 5.08
C GLY A 109 0.14 5.51 4.54
N THR A 110 1.31 4.94 4.26
CA THR A 110 2.50 5.68 3.77
C THR A 110 2.27 6.28 2.38
N ALA A 111 1.43 5.67 1.54
CA ALA A 111 1.13 6.17 0.21
C ALA A 111 0.41 7.53 0.20
N MET A 112 -0.10 7.98 1.36
CA MET A 112 -0.71 9.31 1.51
C MET A 112 0.31 10.44 1.61
N MET A 113 1.60 10.14 1.81
CA MET A 113 2.64 11.15 1.87
C MET A 113 2.75 11.88 0.51
N PRO A 114 2.77 13.23 0.48
CA PRO A 114 2.99 13.99 -0.74
C PRO A 114 4.29 13.60 -1.44
N GLY A 115 4.31 13.59 -2.78
CA GLY A 115 5.50 13.21 -3.57
C GLY A 115 5.67 11.70 -3.84
N MET A 116 4.83 10.85 -3.25
CA MET A 116 4.92 9.40 -3.43
C MET A 116 4.66 8.95 -4.87
N VAL A 117 3.72 9.61 -5.57
CA VAL A 117 3.37 9.29 -6.95
C VAL A 117 4.52 9.69 -7.87
N GLU A 118 5.01 10.92 -7.71
CA GLU A 118 6.05 11.51 -8.54
C GLU A 118 7.38 10.76 -8.41
N LEU A 119 7.73 10.34 -7.19
CA LEU A 119 8.91 9.50 -6.97
C LEU A 119 8.72 8.08 -7.50
N ALA A 120 7.51 7.52 -7.40
CA ALA A 120 7.22 6.22 -8.01
C ALA A 120 7.34 6.26 -9.53
N GLU A 121 6.81 7.28 -10.20
CA GLU A 121 6.95 7.43 -11.65
C GLU A 121 8.41 7.54 -12.08
N GLN A 122 9.23 8.25 -11.29
CA GLN A 122 10.67 8.36 -11.51
C GLN A 122 11.40 7.01 -11.37
N VAL A 123 11.07 6.21 -10.36
CA VAL A 123 11.74 4.93 -10.09
C VAL A 123 11.25 3.81 -11.02
N PHE A 124 9.94 3.71 -11.23
CA PHE A 124 9.32 2.64 -12.02
C PHE A 124 9.26 2.93 -13.52
N LEU A 125 9.47 4.19 -13.95
CA LEU A 125 9.34 4.63 -15.34
C LEU A 125 7.98 4.26 -15.96
N LYS A 126 6.94 4.28 -15.12
CA LYS A 126 5.56 3.92 -15.47
C LYS A 126 4.61 4.88 -14.75
N PRO A 127 3.42 5.18 -15.31
CA PRO A 127 2.43 6.01 -14.63
C PRO A 127 2.08 5.43 -13.24
N ALA A 128 1.96 6.30 -12.24
CA ALA A 128 1.60 5.89 -10.89
C ALA A 128 0.37 6.66 -10.39
N ARG A 129 -0.37 6.06 -9.46
CA ARG A 129 -1.49 6.73 -8.80
C ARG A 129 -1.73 6.17 -7.41
N ILE A 130 -2.39 6.96 -6.58
CA ILE A 130 -2.90 6.49 -5.29
C ILE A 130 -4.24 5.76 -5.52
N GLY A 131 -4.32 4.53 -5.03
CA GLY A 131 -5.54 3.73 -4.95
C GLY A 131 -6.16 3.83 -3.57
N ALA A 132 -7.42 4.24 -3.52
CA ALA A 132 -8.27 4.20 -2.32
C ALA A 132 -9.36 3.14 -2.52
N PRO A 133 -9.86 2.53 -1.43
CA PRO A 133 -10.90 1.52 -1.53
C PRO A 133 -12.24 2.15 -1.93
N GLU A 134 -13.00 1.47 -2.79
CA GLU A 134 -14.35 1.88 -3.13
C GLU A 134 -15.33 1.48 -2.02
N TYR A 135 -15.89 2.48 -1.34
CA TYR A 135 -16.97 2.28 -0.39
C TYR A 135 -18.11 3.27 -0.67
N ARG A 136 -19.35 2.77 -0.64
CA ARG A 136 -20.58 3.51 -0.97
C ARG A 136 -21.59 3.58 0.19
N GLY A 137 -21.18 3.19 1.41
CA GLY A 137 -22.02 3.30 2.60
C GLY A 137 -21.92 4.65 3.31
N HIS A 138 -22.57 4.75 4.46
CA HIS A 138 -22.68 6.00 5.23
C HIS A 138 -21.32 6.53 5.71
N LEU A 139 -20.33 5.66 5.92
CA LEU A 139 -18.97 6.03 6.35
C LEU A 139 -17.99 6.32 5.21
N HIS A 140 -18.48 6.55 3.98
CA HIS A 140 -17.60 6.71 2.81
C HIS A 140 -16.62 7.87 2.90
N GLU A 141 -16.97 8.97 3.58
CA GLU A 141 -16.07 10.11 3.77
C GLU A 141 -14.81 9.73 4.55
N VAL A 142 -14.95 8.88 5.56
CA VAL A 142 -13.83 8.41 6.39
C VAL A 142 -13.09 7.27 5.71
N LEU A 143 -13.83 6.36 5.09
CA LEU A 143 -13.29 5.08 4.62
C LEU A 143 -12.64 5.15 3.23
N ARG A 144 -12.85 6.22 2.46
CA ARG A 144 -12.17 6.46 1.17
C ARG A 144 -10.75 6.97 1.36
N SER A 145 -9.97 6.25 2.15
CA SER A 145 -8.55 6.50 2.37
C SER A 145 -7.74 5.23 2.08
N PRO A 146 -6.58 5.33 1.40
CA PRO A 146 -5.66 4.21 1.20
C PRO A 146 -5.29 3.46 2.48
N ARG A 147 -5.33 4.13 3.64
CA ARG A 147 -5.10 3.53 4.96
C ARG A 147 -6.03 2.35 5.25
N TYR A 148 -7.25 2.37 4.71
CA TYR A 148 -8.28 1.37 4.97
C TYR A 148 -8.38 0.29 3.89
N SER A 149 -7.54 0.33 2.85
CA SER A 149 -7.61 -0.57 1.70
C SER A 149 -7.59 -2.05 2.09
N THR A 150 -6.66 -2.47 2.96
CA THR A 150 -6.55 -3.87 3.38
C THR A 150 -7.77 -4.32 4.16
N GLY A 151 -8.20 -3.54 5.16
CA GLY A 151 -9.34 -3.88 6.00
C GLY A 151 -10.62 -4.00 5.19
N LEU A 152 -10.89 -3.04 4.30
CA LEU A 152 -12.06 -3.10 3.41
C LEU A 152 -11.96 -4.22 2.39
N GLY A 153 -10.78 -4.46 1.80
CA GLY A 153 -10.56 -5.56 0.86
C GLY A 153 -10.87 -6.92 1.48
N LEU A 154 -10.44 -7.15 2.71
CA LEU A 154 -10.74 -8.39 3.45
C LEU A 154 -12.25 -8.56 3.72
N LEU A 155 -12.95 -7.49 4.10
CA LEU A 155 -14.39 -7.52 4.30
C LEU A 155 -15.15 -7.80 3.01
N MET A 156 -14.75 -7.16 1.90
CA MET A 156 -15.35 -7.38 0.59
C MET A 156 -15.13 -8.81 0.10
N GLU A 157 -13.93 -9.36 0.28
CA GLU A 157 -13.64 -10.76 -0.09
C GLU A 157 -14.44 -11.74 0.79
N GLY A 158 -14.53 -11.50 2.10
CA GLY A 158 -15.37 -12.31 2.99
C GLY A 158 -16.84 -12.30 2.58
N GLN A 159 -17.38 -11.14 2.19
CA GLN A 159 -18.74 -11.03 1.64
C GLN A 159 -18.88 -11.81 0.32
N ALA A 160 -17.92 -11.68 -0.59
CA ALA A 160 -17.91 -12.39 -1.86
C ALA A 160 -17.87 -13.92 -1.66
N GLN A 161 -17.09 -14.41 -0.70
CA GLN A 161 -17.03 -15.83 -0.34
C GLN A 161 -18.36 -16.34 0.20
N MET A 162 -19.05 -15.59 1.07
CA MET A 162 -20.39 -15.97 1.54
C MET A 162 -21.40 -16.08 0.39
N VAL A 163 -21.36 -15.15 -0.56
CA VAL A 163 -22.24 -15.18 -1.75
C VAL A 163 -21.91 -16.38 -2.65
N ARG A 164 -20.62 -16.67 -2.88
CA ARG A 164 -20.17 -17.85 -3.64
C ARG A 164 -20.59 -19.16 -2.95
N GLY A 165 -20.40 -19.26 -1.64
CA GLY A 165 -20.80 -20.42 -0.83
C GLY A 165 -22.31 -20.65 -0.83
N ARG A 166 -23.12 -19.58 -0.72
CA ARG A 166 -24.59 -19.67 -0.84
C ARG A 166 -25.06 -20.10 -2.23
N ARG A 167 -24.37 -19.69 -3.30
CA ARG A 167 -24.67 -20.16 -4.66
C ARG A 167 -24.30 -21.63 -4.86
N ALA A 168 -23.20 -22.10 -4.26
CA ALA A 168 -22.80 -23.50 -4.31
C ALA A 168 -23.81 -24.42 -3.60
N THR A 169 -24.39 -23.98 -2.47
CA THR A 169 -25.41 -24.75 -1.76
C THR A 169 -26.79 -24.71 -2.44
N GLN A 170 -27.15 -23.63 -3.14
CA GLN A 170 -28.40 -23.57 -3.92
C GLN A 170 -28.32 -24.27 -5.30
N GLY A 171 -27.13 -24.42 -5.88
CA GLY A 171 -26.93 -25.07 -7.19
C GLY A 171 -26.94 -26.61 -7.17
N GLY A 172 -26.97 -27.22 -5.98
CA GLY A 172 -27.15 -28.66 -5.83
C GLY A 172 -28.61 -29.06 -6.01
N SER A 173 -29.10 -29.10 -7.26
CA SER A 173 -30.38 -29.75 -7.50
C SER A 173 -30.26 -31.23 -7.11
N LEU A 174 -31.29 -31.78 -6.45
CA LEU A 174 -31.35 -33.20 -6.09
C LEU A 174 -31.09 -34.11 -7.31
N GLN A 175 -31.45 -33.62 -8.49
CA GLN A 175 -31.20 -34.27 -9.77
C GLN A 175 -29.70 -34.41 -10.09
N GLY A 176 -28.88 -33.38 -9.81
CA GLY A 176 -27.42 -33.44 -9.96
C GLY A 176 -26.71 -34.34 -8.94
N VAL A 177 -27.36 -34.67 -7.82
CA VAL A 177 -26.87 -35.69 -6.87
C VAL A 177 -27.21 -37.09 -7.37
N VAL A 178 -28.42 -37.30 -7.89
CA VAL A 178 -28.86 -38.58 -8.46
C VAL A 178 -28.05 -38.95 -9.71
N THR A 179 -27.71 -38.00 -10.58
CA THR A 179 -26.89 -38.26 -11.78
C THR A 179 -25.48 -38.75 -11.40
N ARG A 180 -24.83 -38.11 -10.42
CA ARG A 180 -23.50 -38.52 -9.95
C ARG A 180 -23.50 -39.89 -9.28
N MET A 181 -24.58 -40.24 -8.57
CA MET A 181 -24.74 -41.59 -8.02
C MET A 181 -24.91 -42.64 -9.12
N LYS A 182 -25.66 -42.35 -10.18
CA LYS A 182 -25.81 -43.26 -11.33
C LYS A 182 -24.48 -43.49 -12.03
N GLU A 183 -23.71 -42.43 -12.28
CA GLU A 183 -22.39 -42.51 -12.92
C GLU A 183 -21.40 -43.35 -12.10
N TRP A 184 -21.42 -43.22 -10.77
CA TRP A 184 -20.59 -44.03 -9.88
C TRP A 184 -20.97 -45.53 -9.91
N PHE A 185 -22.27 -45.83 -9.97
CA PHE A 185 -22.74 -47.21 -10.10
C PHE A 185 -22.43 -47.84 -11.47
N THR A 186 -22.47 -47.06 -12.55
CA THR A 186 -22.13 -47.55 -13.91
C THR A 186 -20.63 -47.58 -14.19
N GLY A 187 -19.81 -46.90 -13.40
CA GLY A 187 -18.35 -46.88 -13.55
C GLY A 187 -17.62 -48.01 -12.81
N ASN A 188 -18.29 -48.66 -11.85
CA ASN A 188 -17.69 -49.67 -10.96
C ASN A 188 -18.32 -51.07 -11.09
N PHE A 189 -19.24 -51.29 -12.04
CA PHE A 189 -19.80 -52.60 -12.39
C PHE A 189 -19.94 -52.75 -13.90
#